data_AF-A0A8X6NL76-F1
#
_entry.id   AF-A0A8X6NL76-F1
#
_cell.length_a   1.000
_cell.length_b   1.000
_cell.length_c   1.000
_cell.angle_alpha   90.00
_cell.angle_beta   90.00
_cell.angle_gamma   90.00
#
_symmetry.space_group_name_H-M   'P 1'
#
loop_
_entity.id
_entity.type
_entity.pdbx_description
1 polymer ?
#
loop_
_entity_poly.entity_id
_entity_poly.type
_entity_poly.pdbx_seq_one_letter_code
_entity_poly.pdbx_strand_id
1 'polypeptide(L)' 'PQFSLQGSGGGNNLRNFQAGFNAGVGTRVWESKKKDASLDLGVSYGQGFARVDGHTFKSEPKYGFGGTFRWGRK' A
#
# COMPACT_ATOMS: atom_id res chain seq x y z
N PRO A 1 7.62 -3.05 -7.89
CA PRO A 1 7.02 -3.46 -6.59
C PRO A 1 7.08 -2.26 -5.64
N GLN A 2 5.99 -1.94 -4.96
CA GLN A 2 5.87 -0.82 -4.04
C GLN A 2 5.64 -1.37 -2.64
N PHE A 3 6.56 -1.08 -1.72
CA PHE A 3 6.42 -1.45 -0.32
C PHE A 3 6.28 -0.17 0.49
N SER A 4 5.31 -0.13 1.37
CA SER A 4 5.17 0.97 2.31
C SER A 4 4.89 0.41 3.70
N LEU A 5 5.68 0.84 4.67
CA LEU A 5 5.50 0.53 6.07
C LEU A 5 5.02 1.82 6.74
N GLN A 6 3.81 1.82 7.27
CA GLN A 6 3.29 2.93 8.08
C GLN A 6 3.29 2.51 9.53
N GLY A 7 4.02 3.23 10.37
CA GLY A 7 3.96 3.10 11.82
C GLY A 7 3.58 4.44 12.45
N SER A 8 2.54 4.47 13.25
CA SER A 8 2.11 5.60 14.07
C SER A 8 2.00 5.14 15.53
N GLY A 9 2.77 5.75 16.42
CA GLY A 9 2.74 5.48 17.86
C GLY A 9 2.32 6.75 18.60
N GLY A 10 1.29 6.67 19.43
CA GLY A 10 0.75 7.81 20.16
C GLY A 10 0.56 7.48 21.63
N GLY A 11 1.34 8.12 22.49
CA GLY A 11 1.18 8.07 23.95
C GLY A 11 2.45 7.66 24.69
N ASN A 12 2.71 8.33 25.82
CA ASN A 12 3.93 8.24 26.65
C ASN A 12 4.25 6.85 27.24
N ASN A 13 3.45 5.80 26.99
CA ASN A 13 3.55 4.53 27.72
C ASN A 13 3.79 3.28 26.87
N LEU A 14 4.15 3.38 25.57
CA LEU A 14 4.34 2.21 24.67
C LEU A 14 3.12 1.26 24.54
N ARG A 15 2.01 1.57 25.21
CA ARG A 15 0.78 0.75 25.26
C ARG A 15 -0.10 0.90 24.02
N ASN A 16 0.13 1.97 23.24
CA ASN A 16 -0.63 2.28 22.05
C ASN A 16 0.32 2.45 20.85
N PHE A 17 0.24 1.54 19.89
CA PHE A 17 0.95 1.65 18.63
C PHE A 17 0.07 1.15 17.49
N GLN A 18 0.25 1.71 16.30
CA GLN A 18 -0.37 1.24 15.08
C GLN A 18 0.74 1.05 14.07
N ALA A 19 0.85 -0.14 13.50
CA ALA A 19 1.83 -0.49 12.49
C ALA A 19 1.10 -1.25 11.38
N GLY A 20 1.23 -0.78 10.14
CA GLY A 20 0.70 -1.46 8.97
C GLY A 20 1.77 -1.58 7.91
N PHE A 21 1.75 -2.69 7.20
CA PHE A 21 2.51 -2.82 5.98
C PHE A 21 1.56 -2.94 4.80
N ASN A 22 1.94 -2.33 3.70
CA ASN A 22 1.30 -2.48 2.41
C ASN A 22 2.38 -2.89 1.42
N ALA A 23 2.18 -4.03 0.77
CA ALA A 23 3.02 -4.54 -0.30
C ALA A 23 2.19 -4.59 -1.58
N GLY A 24 2.68 -3.98 -2.65
CA GLY A 24 2.05 -4.01 -3.95
C GLY A 24 3.03 -4.45 -5.02
N VAL A 25 2.55 -5.25 -5.97
CA VAL A 25 3.29 -5.57 -7.18
C VAL A 25 2.42 -5.21 -8.37
N GLY A 26 3.01 -4.51 -9.32
CA GLY A 26 2.36 -4.13 -10.56
C GLY A 26 3.34 -4.20 -11.72
N THR A 27 2.79 -4.44 -12.90
CA THR A 27 3.53 -4.53 -14.15
C THR A 27 2.90 -3.62 -15.20
N ARG A 28 3.73 -3.11 -16.10
CA ARG A 28 3.25 -2.38 -17.28
C ARG A 28 2.65 -3.38 -18.26
N VAL A 29 1.36 -3.26 -18.51
CA VAL A 29 0.66 -4.14 -19.46
C VAL A 29 0.61 -3.56 -20.86
N TRP A 30 0.68 -2.23 -20.97
CA TRP A 30 0.66 -1.56 -22.26
C TRP A 30 1.45 -0.26 -22.21
N GLU A 31 2.18 0.00 -23.28
CA GLU A 31 2.85 1.26 -23.53
C GLU A 31 2.54 1.70 -24.97
N SER A 32 2.16 2.95 -25.12
CA SER A 32 2.04 3.59 -26.43
C SER A 32 3.38 3.59 -27.19
N LYS A 33 3.34 3.45 -28.52
CA LYS A 33 4.54 3.52 -29.37
C LYS A 33 5.29 4.85 -29.26
N LYS A 34 4.56 5.94 -28.96
CA LYS A 34 5.12 7.29 -28.80
C LYS A 34 5.55 7.57 -27.35
N LYS A 35 5.45 6.59 -26.44
CA LYS A 35 5.78 6.69 -25.01
C LYS A 35 5.04 7.82 -24.28
N ASP A 36 3.90 8.25 -24.80
CA ASP A 36 3.04 9.33 -24.30
C ASP A 36 1.90 8.81 -23.40
N ALA A 37 1.66 7.51 -23.44
CA ALA A 37 0.73 6.81 -22.55
C ALA A 37 1.28 5.46 -22.10
N SER A 38 0.96 5.09 -20.86
CA SER A 38 1.24 3.77 -20.28
C SER A 38 0.09 3.30 -19.40
N LEU A 39 -0.22 2.02 -19.47
CA LEU A 39 -1.16 1.34 -18.58
C LEU A 39 -0.39 0.33 -17.74
N ASP A 40 -0.47 0.50 -16.43
CA ASP A 40 0.11 -0.40 -15.45
C ASP A 40 -1.05 -1.10 -14.70
N LEU A 41 -0.96 -2.42 -14.48
CA LEU A 41 -1.87 -3.18 -13.62
C LEU A 41 -1.11 -3.68 -12.40
N GLY A 42 -1.75 -3.66 -11.24
CA GLY A 42 -1.14 -4.15 -10.01
C GLY A 42 -2.13 -4.70 -9.01
N VAL A 43 -1.58 -5.53 -8.13
CA VAL A 43 -2.24 -6.04 -6.93
C VAL A 43 -1.53 -5.50 -5.71
N SER A 44 -2.29 -5.26 -4.65
CA SER A 44 -1.78 -4.80 -3.36
C SER A 44 -2.33 -5.67 -2.24
N TYR A 45 -1.50 -5.89 -1.23
CA TYR A 45 -1.82 -6.58 0.01
C TYR A 45 -1.41 -5.68 1.17
N GLY A 46 -2.37 -5.35 2.03
CA GLY A 46 -2.17 -4.55 3.22
C GLY A 46 -2.59 -5.31 4.47
N GLN A 47 -1.79 -5.22 5.52
CA GLN A 47 -2.16 -5.74 6.84
C GLN A 47 -1.70 -4.76 7.92
N GLY A 48 -2.67 -4.32 8.74
CA GLY A 48 -2.44 -3.48 9.90
C GLY A 48 -2.49 -4.28 11.20
N PHE A 49 -1.68 -3.82 12.14
CA PHE A 49 -1.63 -4.21 13.53
C PHE A 49 -1.81 -2.95 14.36
N ALA A 50 -2.68 -2.99 15.35
CA ALA A 50 -2.81 -1.92 16.32
C ALA A 50 -2.73 -2.54 17.71
N ARG A 51 -2.17 -1.80 18.66
CA ARG A 51 -2.25 -2.10 20.08
C ARG A 51 -2.93 -0.91 20.73
N VAL A 52 -3.99 -1.17 21.48
CA VAL A 52 -4.72 -0.15 22.23
C VAL A 52 -4.94 -0.69 23.63
N ASP A 53 -4.49 0.06 24.63
CA ASP A 53 -4.60 -0.25 26.05
C ASP A 53 -4.13 -1.67 26.41
N GLY A 54 -3.00 -2.08 25.83
CA GLY A 54 -2.42 -3.41 26.08
C GLY A 54 -3.04 -4.54 25.25
N HIS A 55 -4.16 -4.32 24.55
CA HIS A 55 -4.79 -5.30 23.66
C HIS A 55 -4.29 -5.14 22.22
N THR A 56 -3.85 -6.24 21.61
CA THR A 56 -3.41 -6.26 20.22
C THR A 56 -4.58 -6.60 19.30
N PHE A 57 -4.89 -5.69 18.38
CA PHE A 57 -5.87 -5.83 17.33
C PHE A 57 -5.17 -6.05 16.00
N LYS A 58 -5.55 -7.10 15.29
CA LYS A 58 -5.11 -7.34 13.91
C LYS A 58 -6.23 -6.90 12.99
N SER A 59 -5.95 -5.97 12.09
CA SER A 59 -6.92 -5.59 11.05
C SER A 59 -7.01 -6.70 10.00
N GLU A 60 -8.19 -6.81 9.38
CA GLU A 60 -8.38 -7.73 8.27
C GLU A 60 -7.42 -7.41 7.12
N PRO A 61 -6.87 -8.45 6.46
CA PRO A 61 -6.04 -8.26 5.29
C PRO A 61 -6.84 -7.57 4.18
N LYS A 62 -6.31 -6.46 3.67
CA LYS A 62 -6.90 -5.74 2.54
C LYS A 62 -6.19 -6.13 1.27
N TYR A 63 -6.95 -6.70 0.33
CA TYR A 63 -6.49 -6.98 -1.02
C TYR A 63 -7.01 -5.88 -1.95
N GLY A 64 -6.15 -5.40 -2.83
CA GLY A 64 -6.50 -4.42 -3.85
C GLY A 64 -6.06 -4.92 -5.22
N PHE A 65 -6.87 -4.64 -6.23
CA PHE A 65 -6.49 -4.74 -7.64
C PHE A 65 -6.76 -3.38 -8.27
N GLY A 66 -5.79 -2.87 -9.03
CA GLY A 66 -5.88 -1.53 -9.59
C GLY A 66 -5.13 -1.40 -10.90
N GLY A 67 -5.66 -0.56 -11.77
CA GLY A 67 -4.99 -0.07 -12.96
C GLY A 67 -4.56 1.37 -12.77
N THR A 68 -3.35 1.70 -13.20
CA THR A 68 -2.86 3.09 -13.30
C THR A 68 -2.69 3.41 -14.76
N PHE A 69 -3.47 4.38 -15.24
CA PHE A 69 -3.28 4.95 -16.57
C PHE A 69 -2.52 6.26 -16.43
N ARG A 70 -1.36 6.36 -17.08
CA ARG A 70 -0.58 7.59 -17.19
C ARG A 70 -0.63 8.07 -18.63
N TRP A 71 -0.99 9.34 -18.79
CA TRP A 71 -0.98 10.04 -20.06
C TRP A 71 -0.35 11.42 -19.86
N GLY A 72 0.65 11.74 -20.68
CA GLY A 72 1.39 12.98 -20.58
C GLY A 72 2.72 12.87 -21.31
N ARG A 73 3.10 13.92 -22.05
CA ARG A 73 4.42 14.01 -22.68
C ARG A 73 5.50 13.91 -21.58
N LYS A 74 6.41 12.95 -21.74
CA LYS A 74 7.69 12.94 -21.03
C LYS A 74 8.51 14.17 -21.40
#